data_AF-A0A0S4J7M2-F1
#
_entry.id   AF-A0A0S4J7M2-F1
#
_cell.length_a   1.000
_cell.length_b   1.000
_cell.length_c   1.000
_cell.angle_alpha   90.00
_cell.angle_beta   90.00
_cell.angle_gamma   90.00
#
_symmetry.space_group_name_H-M   'P 1'
#
loop_
_entity.id
_entity.type
_entity.pdbx_description
1 polymer ?
#
loop_
_entity_poly.entity_id
_entity_poly.type
_entity_poly.pdbx_seq_one_letter_code
_entity_poly.pdbx_strand_id
1 'polypeptide(L)'
;MRRCIPSLCAVAATSAVATAPVSPTPTKISSDKQKFLDEFRAKLSSDTSGKNDLEGFVDAPEPTPISAASVGPIKRGAEPLPKWLKLKIPKGATQRPKYNRILQSMAAKKLSTVCQEAKCPNIGECWGGGDANDEHGGTATATIMLMGSHCTRGCRFCSVMTSRTPPPLDPEEPQKTAEAVSEMGVDYIVLTMVDRDDLADGGAHHVKKCITDIKAKSPHMLLEALVGDFRGDKSLIEVVASSPLNVYAHNIECVERVTPNVRD
;
A
#
# COMPACT_ATOMS: atom_id res chain seq x y z
N MET A 1 -37.06 22.03 2.19
CA MET A 1 -37.13 23.46 2.56
C MET A 1 -35.72 23.93 2.90
N ARG A 2 -35.09 24.67 1.99
CA ARG A 2 -33.74 25.22 2.15
C ARG A 2 -33.82 26.49 2.99
N ARG A 3 -33.03 26.60 4.06
CA ARG A 3 -32.84 27.86 4.80
C ARG A 3 -31.49 28.46 4.41
N CYS A 4 -31.56 29.62 3.79
CA CYS A 4 -30.43 30.51 3.54
C CYS A 4 -30.04 31.23 4.84
N ILE A 5 -28.74 31.40 5.09
CA ILE A 5 -28.20 32.29 6.12
C ILE A 5 -27.32 33.32 5.39
N PRO A 6 -27.43 34.62 5.69
CA PRO A 6 -26.88 35.69 4.84
C PRO A 6 -25.37 35.88 5.00
N SER A 7 -24.75 36.24 3.88
CA SER A 7 -23.36 36.70 3.76
C SER A 7 -23.20 38.09 4.39
N LEU A 8 -22.28 38.22 5.34
CA LEU A 8 -21.78 39.50 5.82
C LEU A 8 -20.29 39.60 5.48
N CYS A 9 -20.01 40.55 4.61
CA CYS A 9 -18.70 40.98 4.17
C CYS A 9 -18.00 41.73 5.31
N ALA A 10 -16.82 41.27 5.71
CA ALA A 10 -15.89 42.04 6.54
C ALA A 10 -14.51 42.00 5.89
N VAL A 11 -14.13 43.11 5.26
CA VAL A 11 -12.79 43.36 4.75
C VAL A 11 -11.92 43.76 5.94
N ALA A 12 -10.95 42.91 6.28
CA ALA A 12 -9.85 43.27 7.18
C ALA A 12 -8.54 43.17 6.39
N ALA A 13 -7.92 44.33 6.16
CA ALA A 13 -6.59 44.43 5.59
C ALA A 13 -5.54 44.15 6.66
N THR A 14 -4.66 43.18 6.43
CA THR A 14 -3.38 43.06 7.14
C THR A 14 -2.30 42.41 6.26
N SER A 15 -1.31 43.24 5.95
CA SER A 15 0.11 42.98 5.66
C SER A 15 0.50 41.67 4.95
N ALA A 16 0.85 41.80 3.67
CA ALA A 16 1.60 40.79 2.93
C ALA A 16 3.05 40.72 3.46
N VAL A 17 3.37 39.66 4.20
CA VAL A 17 4.75 39.24 4.40
C VAL A 17 5.12 38.35 3.22
N ALA A 18 6.00 38.86 2.35
CA ALA A 18 6.58 38.08 1.27
C ALA A 18 7.45 36.96 1.87
N THR A 19 6.95 35.73 1.85
CA THR A 19 7.78 34.55 2.09
C THR A 19 8.53 34.23 0.79
N ALA A 20 9.85 34.40 0.82
CA ALA A 20 10.73 33.96 -0.26
C ALA A 20 10.58 32.44 -0.49
N PRO A 21 10.73 31.95 -1.74
CA PRO A 21 10.71 30.52 -2.00
C PRO A 21 11.93 29.89 -1.32
N VAL A 22 11.69 29.08 -0.29
CA VAL A 22 12.72 28.22 0.29
C VAL A 22 12.96 27.10 -0.71
N SER A 23 14.02 27.23 -1.50
CA SER A 23 14.54 26.12 -2.30
C SER A 23 14.93 24.99 -1.33
N PRO A 24 14.45 23.75 -1.53
CA PRO A 24 14.88 22.64 -0.69
C PRO A 24 16.38 22.46 -0.87
N THR A 25 17.13 22.62 0.23
CA THR A 25 18.56 22.30 0.27
C THR A 25 18.73 20.83 -0.11
N PRO A 26 19.56 20.48 -1.10
CA PRO A 26 19.70 19.10 -1.55
C PRO A 26 20.32 18.27 -0.42
N THR A 27 19.51 17.41 0.20
CA THR A 27 19.98 16.39 1.13
C THR A 27 20.96 15.50 0.37
N LYS A 28 22.22 15.46 0.80
CA LYS A 28 23.28 14.67 0.15
C LYS A 28 22.84 13.20 0.06
N ILE A 29 22.50 12.78 -1.15
CA ILE A 29 22.24 11.38 -1.50
C ILE A 29 23.55 10.61 -1.20
N SER A 30 23.47 9.49 -0.48
CA SER A 30 24.62 8.61 -0.24
C SER A 30 25.30 8.27 -1.57
N SER A 31 26.64 8.22 -1.60
CA SER A 31 27.42 7.92 -2.80
C SER A 31 26.93 6.67 -3.54
N ASP A 32 26.46 5.68 -2.79
CA ASP A 32 25.97 4.41 -3.34
C ASP A 32 24.61 4.57 -4.03
N LYS A 33 23.74 5.40 -3.46
CA LYS A 33 22.44 5.73 -4.05
C LYS A 33 22.62 6.61 -5.30
N GLN A 34 23.61 7.49 -5.31
CA GLN A 34 23.93 8.29 -6.50
C GLN A 34 24.45 7.39 -7.64
N LYS A 35 25.38 6.49 -7.32
CA LYS A 35 25.93 5.53 -8.29
C LYS A 35 24.84 4.63 -8.89
N PHE A 36 23.95 4.08 -8.07
CA PHE A 36 22.80 3.30 -8.54
C PHE A 36 21.91 4.10 -9.49
N LEU A 37 21.58 5.36 -9.14
CA LEU A 37 20.72 6.20 -9.98
C LEU A 37 21.37 6.52 -11.32
N ASP A 38 22.69 6.72 -11.35
CA ASP A 38 23.42 7.02 -12.58
C ASP A 38 23.53 5.78 -13.48
N GLU A 39 23.77 4.60 -12.91
CA GLU A 39 23.74 3.32 -13.63
C GLU A 39 22.34 3.00 -14.18
N PHE A 40 21.29 3.26 -13.39
CA PHE A 40 19.91 3.04 -13.79
C PHE A 40 19.49 3.99 -14.94
N ARG A 41 19.89 5.27 -14.87
CA ARG A 41 19.65 6.24 -15.95
C ARG A 41 20.38 5.85 -17.24
N ALA A 42 21.63 5.39 -17.14
CA ALA A 42 22.39 4.92 -18.29
C ALA A 42 21.75 3.67 -18.93
N LYS A 43 21.24 2.76 -18.11
CA LYS A 43 20.49 1.58 -18.59
C LYS A 43 19.23 2.00 -19.35
N LEU A 44 18.46 2.94 -18.80
CA LEU A 44 17.26 3.47 -19.45
C LEU A 44 17.56 4.20 -20.76
N SER A 45 18.64 5.00 -20.82
CA SER A 45 19.01 5.70 -22.06
C SER A 45 19.54 4.76 -23.14
N SER A 46 20.06 3.59 -22.75
CA SER A 46 20.52 2.54 -23.67
C SER A 46 19.43 1.53 -24.07
N ASP A 47 18.23 1.61 -23.51
CA ASP A 47 17.14 0.69 -23.80
C ASP A 47 16.49 1.02 -25.16
N THR A 48 16.95 0.32 -26.21
CA THR A 48 16.43 0.43 -27.58
C THR A 48 15.30 -0.56 -27.87
N SER A 49 14.65 -1.13 -26.85
CA SER A 49 13.59 -2.15 -27.03
C SER A 49 12.31 -1.63 -27.73
N GLY A 50 12.23 -0.34 -28.04
CA GLY A 50 11.12 0.28 -28.77
C GLY A 50 9.78 0.25 -28.02
N LYS A 51 9.82 0.07 -26.69
CA LYS A 51 8.63 -0.08 -25.84
C LYS A 51 8.44 1.06 -24.83
N ASN A 52 9.30 2.07 -24.86
CA ASN A 52 9.36 3.12 -23.86
C ASN A 52 9.24 4.54 -24.46
N ASP A 53 8.75 4.69 -25.69
CA ASP A 53 8.40 6.01 -26.21
C ASP A 53 6.92 6.33 -25.95
N LEU A 54 6.64 7.62 -25.76
CA LEU A 54 5.28 8.10 -25.54
C LEU A 54 4.42 7.88 -26.80
N GLU A 55 5.05 7.91 -27.97
CA GLU A 55 4.40 7.73 -29.27
C GLU A 55 3.87 6.30 -29.44
N GLY A 56 4.63 5.27 -29.06
CA GLY A 56 4.15 3.88 -29.06
C GLY A 56 3.07 3.58 -28.02
N PHE A 57 2.94 4.40 -26.97
CA PHE A 57 1.83 4.33 -26.01
C PHE A 57 0.56 5.00 -26.55
N VAL A 58 0.70 6.08 -27.32
CA VAL A 58 -0.42 6.83 -27.92
C VAL A 58 -0.97 6.09 -29.15
N ASP A 59 -0.13 5.40 -29.91
CA ASP A 59 -0.50 4.62 -31.10
C ASP A 59 -0.94 3.17 -30.77
N ALA A 60 -1.19 2.86 -29.50
CA ALA A 60 -1.85 1.61 -29.13
C ALA A 60 -3.19 1.50 -29.89
N PRO A 61 -3.56 0.32 -30.42
CA PRO A 61 -4.79 0.15 -31.17
C PRO A 61 -5.96 0.72 -30.36
N GLU A 62 -6.80 1.52 -31.03
CA GLU A 62 -7.94 2.24 -30.46
C GLU A 62 -8.60 1.41 -29.35
N PRO A 63 -8.81 1.99 -28.15
CA PRO A 63 -9.51 1.28 -27.09
C PRO A 63 -10.85 0.83 -27.66
N THR A 64 -11.14 -0.46 -27.50
CA THR A 64 -12.45 -1.03 -27.76
C THR A 64 -13.50 -0.05 -27.24
N PRO A 65 -14.52 0.33 -28.06
CA PRO A 65 -15.46 1.35 -27.66
C PRO A 65 -15.97 1.04 -26.25
N ILE A 66 -16.05 2.07 -25.42
CA ILE A 66 -16.51 2.03 -24.02
C ILE A 66 -18.00 1.61 -23.95
N SER A 67 -18.56 1.00 -24.99
CA SER A 67 -19.85 0.29 -24.94
C SER A 67 -19.77 -1.04 -24.19
N ALA A 68 -18.55 -1.57 -23.94
CA ALA A 68 -18.36 -2.78 -23.14
C ALA A 68 -18.13 -2.52 -21.64
N ALA A 69 -17.94 -1.27 -21.22
CA ALA A 69 -18.04 -0.90 -19.80
C ALA A 69 -19.53 -0.88 -19.45
N SER A 70 -20.10 -2.07 -19.28
CA SER A 70 -21.51 -2.27 -18.97
C SER A 70 -21.92 -1.36 -17.82
N VAL A 71 -22.78 -0.39 -18.12
CA VAL A 71 -23.49 0.42 -17.13
C VAL A 71 -24.50 -0.52 -16.47
N GLY A 72 -24.03 -1.33 -15.52
CA GLY A 72 -24.81 -2.34 -14.83
C GLY A 72 -23.91 -3.27 -14.01
N PRO A 73 -24.46 -3.95 -12.99
CA PRO A 73 -23.69 -4.92 -12.22
C PRO A 73 -23.20 -6.03 -13.16
N ILE A 74 -21.88 -6.12 -13.36
CA ILE A 74 -21.25 -7.23 -14.08
C ILE A 74 -21.70 -8.52 -13.37
N LYS A 75 -22.49 -9.36 -14.05
CA LYS A 75 -22.83 -10.67 -13.52
C LYS A 75 -21.53 -11.45 -13.36
N ARG A 76 -21.16 -11.80 -12.12
CA ARG A 76 -20.00 -12.66 -11.82
C ARG A 76 -20.09 -13.92 -12.70
N GLY A 77 -19.10 -14.11 -13.57
CA GLY A 77 -19.01 -15.28 -14.47
C GLY A 77 -19.66 -15.12 -15.85
N ALA A 78 -20.20 -13.96 -16.21
CA ALA A 78 -20.74 -13.72 -17.55
C ALA A 78 -19.65 -13.68 -18.64
N GLU A 79 -18.46 -13.18 -18.28
CA GLU A 79 -17.29 -13.24 -19.15
C GLU A 79 -16.19 -14.05 -18.46
N PRO A 80 -15.59 -15.04 -19.15
CA PRO A 80 -14.48 -15.81 -18.58
C PRO A 80 -13.27 -14.89 -18.38
N LEU A 81 -12.51 -15.11 -17.30
CA LEU A 81 -11.25 -14.40 -17.11
C LEU A 81 -10.37 -14.55 -18.37
N PRO A 82 -9.78 -13.46 -18.88
CA PRO A 82 -8.85 -13.53 -20.00
C PRO A 82 -7.71 -14.50 -19.72
N LYS A 83 -7.22 -15.19 -20.76
CA LYS A 83 -6.21 -16.26 -20.61
C LYS A 83 -4.94 -15.77 -19.89
N TRP A 84 -4.51 -14.52 -20.14
CA TRP A 84 -3.33 -13.93 -19.50
C TRP A 84 -3.52 -13.60 -18.01
N LEU A 85 -4.77 -13.46 -17.54
CA LEU A 85 -5.06 -13.21 -16.12
C LEU A 85 -5.20 -14.51 -15.32
N LYS A 86 -5.30 -15.67 -16.01
CA LYS A 86 -5.37 -16.97 -15.35
C LYS A 86 -3.99 -17.37 -14.85
N LEU A 87 -3.76 -17.16 -13.56
CA LEU A 87 -2.54 -17.61 -12.90
C LEU A 87 -2.48 -19.15 -12.87
N LYS A 88 -1.33 -19.69 -13.29
CA LYS A 88 -0.97 -21.08 -13.03
C LYS A 88 -0.38 -21.13 -11.64
N ILE A 89 -1.21 -21.29 -10.61
CA ILE A 89 -0.73 -21.48 -9.24
C ILE A 89 0.15 -22.73 -9.24
N PRO A 90 1.46 -22.64 -8.96
CA PRO A 90 2.35 -23.79 -8.95
C PRO A 90 1.81 -24.80 -7.93
N LYS A 91 1.63 -26.07 -8.36
CA LYS A 91 1.20 -27.13 -7.44
C LYS A 91 2.21 -27.20 -6.30
N GLY A 92 1.73 -26.99 -5.07
CA GLY A 92 2.58 -27.02 -3.86
C GLY A 92 3.15 -25.68 -3.39
N ALA A 93 2.83 -24.54 -4.01
CA ALA A 93 3.24 -23.22 -3.49
C ALA A 93 2.78 -22.98 -2.04
N THR A 94 1.57 -23.43 -1.70
CA THR A 94 1.03 -23.42 -0.33
C THR A 94 1.47 -24.62 0.52
N GLN A 95 2.25 -25.55 -0.04
CA GLN A 95 2.82 -26.71 0.66
C GLN A 95 4.28 -26.49 1.05
N ARG A 96 4.86 -25.31 0.73
CA ARG A 96 6.22 -24.95 1.15
C ARG A 96 6.27 -24.81 2.68
N PRO A 97 7.32 -25.34 3.36
CA PRO A 97 7.45 -25.23 4.82
C PRO A 97 7.38 -23.79 5.35
N LYS A 98 7.94 -22.83 4.59
CA LYS A 98 7.92 -21.40 4.94
C LYS A 98 6.50 -20.82 4.95
N TYR A 99 5.67 -21.17 3.96
CA TYR A 99 4.27 -20.75 3.90
C TYR A 99 3.51 -21.19 5.15
N ASN A 100 3.62 -22.46 5.54
CA ASN A 100 2.93 -23.00 6.71
C ASN A 100 3.41 -22.35 8.02
N ARG A 101 4.70 -22.05 8.13
CA ARG A 101 5.27 -21.33 9.28
C ARG A 101 4.70 -19.92 9.41
N ILE A 102 4.63 -19.16 8.32
CA ILE A 102 4.06 -17.81 8.31
C ILE A 102 2.57 -17.89 8.67
N LEU A 103 1.82 -18.82 8.06
CA LEU A 103 0.41 -19.03 8.34
C LEU A 103 0.14 -19.32 9.83
N GLN A 104 0.93 -20.21 10.44
CA GLN A 104 0.82 -20.54 11.85
C GLN A 104 1.21 -19.37 12.76
N SER A 105 2.26 -18.62 12.41
CA SER A 105 2.70 -17.45 13.19
C SER A 105 1.63 -16.35 13.18
N MET A 106 1.04 -16.04 12.02
CA MET A 106 -0.06 -15.08 11.90
C MET A 106 -1.27 -15.50 12.74
N ALA A 107 -1.68 -16.76 12.66
CA ALA A 107 -2.81 -17.29 13.42
C ALA A 107 -2.55 -17.27 14.94
N ALA A 108 -1.36 -17.70 15.38
CA ALA A 108 -1.00 -17.75 16.79
C ALA A 108 -0.96 -16.36 17.43
N LYS A 109 -0.48 -15.36 16.68
CA LYS A 109 -0.38 -13.96 17.13
C LYS A 109 -1.65 -13.13 16.86
N LYS A 110 -2.69 -13.75 16.28
CA LYS A 110 -3.96 -13.10 15.91
C LYS A 110 -3.76 -11.87 15.01
N LEU A 111 -2.80 -11.93 14.10
CA LEU A 111 -2.51 -10.86 13.14
C LEU A 111 -3.26 -11.11 11.83
N SER A 112 -3.68 -10.03 11.18
CA SER A 112 -4.30 -10.07 9.86
C SER A 112 -3.29 -9.80 8.76
N THR A 113 -3.51 -10.37 7.57
CA THR A 113 -2.70 -10.09 6.38
C THR A 113 -3.60 -9.78 5.19
N VAL A 114 -3.26 -8.76 4.41
CA VAL A 114 -4.01 -8.49 3.16
C VAL A 114 -3.89 -9.66 2.19
N CYS A 115 -2.79 -10.42 2.27
CA CYS A 115 -2.57 -11.62 1.47
C CYS A 115 -3.73 -12.63 1.63
N GLN A 116 -4.21 -12.81 2.86
CA GLN A 116 -5.32 -13.71 3.18
C GLN A 116 -6.68 -13.03 2.98
N GLU A 117 -6.87 -11.83 3.52
CA GLU A 117 -8.16 -11.14 3.51
C GLU A 117 -8.59 -10.75 2.08
N ALA A 118 -7.65 -10.34 1.23
CA ALA A 118 -7.91 -10.02 -0.17
C ALA A 118 -7.81 -11.22 -1.12
N LYS A 119 -7.58 -12.44 -0.59
CA LYS A 119 -7.42 -13.67 -1.38
C LYS A 119 -6.38 -13.54 -2.50
N CYS A 120 -5.21 -13.00 -2.13
CA CYS A 120 -4.16 -12.67 -3.08
C CYS A 120 -3.69 -13.93 -3.82
N PRO A 121 -3.72 -13.97 -5.16
CA PRO A 121 -3.29 -15.14 -5.91
C PRO A 121 -1.76 -15.33 -5.87
N ASN A 122 -1.00 -14.32 -5.44
CA ASN A 122 0.46 -14.33 -5.36
C ASN A 122 0.98 -14.78 -3.99
N ILE A 123 0.11 -15.08 -3.02
CA ILE A 123 0.50 -15.39 -1.63
C ILE A 123 1.55 -16.51 -1.52
N GLY A 124 1.46 -17.54 -2.36
CA GLY A 124 2.38 -18.67 -2.34
C GLY A 124 3.80 -18.29 -2.77
N GLU A 125 3.93 -17.38 -3.72
CA GLU A 125 5.23 -16.85 -4.19
C GLU A 125 5.82 -15.91 -3.14
N CYS A 126 5.03 -14.94 -2.66
CA CYS A 126 5.47 -13.97 -1.67
C CYS A 126 5.97 -14.63 -0.38
N TRP A 127 5.16 -15.53 0.21
CA TRP A 127 5.47 -16.17 1.50
C TRP A 127 6.45 -17.34 1.35
N GLY A 128 6.45 -18.01 0.21
CA GLY A 128 7.33 -19.13 -0.07
C GLY A 128 8.78 -18.71 -0.32
N GLY A 129 9.00 -17.49 -0.82
CA GLY A 129 10.26 -17.11 -1.46
C GLY A 129 10.46 -17.87 -2.78
N GLY A 130 11.38 -17.41 -3.63
CA GLY A 130 11.77 -18.15 -4.84
C GLY A 130 12.53 -19.43 -4.49
N ASP A 131 12.54 -20.42 -5.38
CA ASP A 131 13.48 -21.54 -5.24
C ASP A 131 14.92 -21.04 -5.47
N ALA A 132 15.93 -21.64 -4.85
CA ALA A 132 17.34 -21.24 -5.04
C ALA A 132 17.84 -21.36 -6.50
N ASN A 133 17.08 -22.07 -7.35
CA ASN A 133 17.32 -22.24 -8.78
C ASN A 133 16.40 -21.35 -9.65
N ASP A 134 15.57 -20.51 -9.04
CA ASP A 134 14.70 -19.58 -9.74
C ASP A 134 15.53 -18.37 -10.19
N GLU A 135 15.37 -17.96 -11.45
CA GLU A 135 16.20 -16.95 -12.12
C GLU A 135 16.16 -15.58 -11.39
N HIS A 136 15.13 -15.38 -10.56
CA HIS A 136 14.88 -14.16 -9.79
C HIS A 136 15.29 -14.25 -8.32
N GLY A 137 15.94 -15.33 -7.86
CA GLY A 137 16.51 -15.45 -6.52
C GLY A 137 15.58 -14.93 -5.41
N GLY A 138 14.35 -15.44 -5.40
CA GLY A 138 13.19 -14.68 -4.92
C GLY A 138 13.24 -14.29 -3.44
N THR A 139 13.43 -12.99 -3.20
CA THR A 139 13.19 -12.34 -1.91
C THR A 139 11.80 -12.67 -1.40
N ALA A 140 11.71 -13.24 -0.20
CA ALA A 140 10.43 -13.51 0.43
C ALA A 140 9.88 -12.21 1.04
N THR A 141 8.58 -12.00 0.90
CA THR A 141 7.88 -10.82 1.41
C THR A 141 6.52 -11.19 1.97
N ALA A 142 6.04 -10.41 2.92
CA ALA A 142 4.68 -10.50 3.41
C ALA A 142 4.11 -9.11 3.66
N THR A 143 2.78 -9.01 3.59
CA THR A 143 2.07 -7.77 3.88
C THR A 143 1.15 -7.99 5.06
N ILE A 144 1.51 -7.41 6.21
CA ILE A 144 0.72 -7.46 7.43
C ILE A 144 -0.29 -6.31 7.40
N MET A 145 -1.54 -6.60 7.72
CA MET A 145 -2.60 -5.61 7.82
C MET A 145 -2.84 -5.30 9.30
N LEU A 146 -2.45 -4.09 9.70
CA LEU A 146 -2.56 -3.57 11.05
C LEU A 146 -4.00 -3.16 11.36
N MET A 147 -4.32 -3.18 12.66
CA MET A 147 -5.58 -2.78 13.27
C MET A 147 -6.76 -3.68 12.88
N GLY A 148 -6.44 -4.93 12.54
CA GLY A 148 -7.38 -6.01 12.26
C GLY A 148 -7.92 -6.05 10.82
N SER A 149 -8.97 -6.85 10.63
CA SER A 149 -9.58 -7.13 9.31
C SER A 149 -10.82 -6.31 8.97
N HIS A 150 -11.20 -5.36 9.83
CA HIS A 150 -12.42 -4.56 9.68
C HIS A 150 -12.09 -3.10 9.44
N CYS A 151 -12.45 -2.60 8.25
CA CYS A 151 -12.27 -1.22 7.85
C CYS A 151 -13.52 -0.38 8.14
N THR A 152 -13.33 0.87 8.58
CA THR A 152 -14.45 1.81 8.78
C THR A 152 -15.02 2.37 7.48
N ARG A 153 -14.30 2.20 6.37
CA ARG A 153 -14.67 2.66 5.02
C ARG A 153 -15.07 1.51 4.09
N GLY A 154 -15.72 1.85 2.98
CA GLY A 154 -16.43 0.92 2.10
C GLY A 154 -16.02 0.99 0.63
N CYS A 155 -14.71 1.09 0.35
CA CYS A 155 -14.17 1.10 -1.00
C CYS A 155 -14.72 -0.06 -1.84
N ARG A 156 -15.35 0.24 -2.99
CA ARG A 156 -16.09 -0.74 -3.80
C ARG A 156 -15.21 -1.82 -4.46
N PHE A 157 -13.92 -1.58 -4.55
CA PHE A 157 -12.92 -2.51 -5.07
C PHE A 157 -12.25 -3.33 -3.96
N CYS A 158 -12.36 -2.90 -2.70
CA CYS A 158 -11.67 -3.54 -1.59
C CYS A 158 -12.46 -4.76 -1.09
N SER A 159 -11.74 -5.85 -0.81
CA SER A 159 -12.34 -7.09 -0.27
C SER A 159 -12.31 -7.18 1.26
N VAL A 160 -11.68 -6.20 1.93
CA VAL A 160 -11.64 -6.11 3.40
C VAL A 160 -13.06 -5.87 3.94
N MET A 161 -13.37 -6.46 5.09
CA MET A 161 -14.70 -6.34 5.69
C MET A 161 -14.96 -4.91 6.15
N THR A 162 -16.08 -4.32 5.75
CA THR A 162 -16.50 -2.99 6.25
C THR A 162 -17.29 -3.13 7.55
N SER A 163 -16.90 -2.39 8.58
CA SER A 163 -17.65 -2.25 9.83
C SER A 163 -17.56 -0.83 10.36
N ARG A 164 -18.72 -0.25 10.71
CA ARG A 164 -18.79 1.05 11.38
C ARG A 164 -18.31 1.00 12.84
N THR A 165 -18.28 -0.19 13.42
CA THR A 165 -17.85 -0.45 14.80
C THR A 165 -16.86 -1.61 14.75
N PRO A 166 -15.62 -1.37 14.27
CA PRO A 166 -14.61 -2.41 14.25
C PRO A 166 -14.28 -2.88 15.68
N PRO A 167 -13.66 -4.06 15.85
CA PRO A 167 -13.17 -4.50 17.15
C PRO A 167 -12.21 -3.47 17.79
N PRO A 168 -12.09 -3.46 19.13
CA PRO A 168 -11.13 -2.61 19.82
C PRO A 168 -9.71 -2.81 19.28
N LEU A 169 -8.94 -1.73 19.23
CA LEU A 169 -7.52 -1.78 18.85
C LEU A 169 -6.75 -2.63 19.87
N ASP A 170 -5.98 -3.60 19.39
CA ASP A 170 -5.13 -4.44 20.24
C ASP A 170 -3.86 -3.66 20.63
N PRO A 171 -3.66 -3.27 21.90
CA PRO A 171 -2.48 -2.52 22.32
C PRO A 171 -1.18 -3.31 22.21
N GLU A 172 -1.25 -4.65 22.13
CA GLU A 172 -0.09 -5.53 21.97
C GLU A 172 0.22 -5.86 20.50
N GLU A 173 -0.61 -5.43 19.54
CA GLU A 173 -0.38 -5.64 18.10
C GLU A 173 1.04 -5.22 17.66
N PRO A 174 1.64 -4.10 18.14
CA PRO A 174 2.99 -3.73 17.75
C PRO A 174 4.05 -4.75 18.17
N GLN A 175 3.98 -5.26 19.40
CA GLN A 175 4.92 -6.27 19.89
C GLN A 175 4.73 -7.60 19.15
N LYS A 176 3.47 -8.02 18.98
CA LYS A 176 3.10 -9.22 18.20
C LYS A 176 3.61 -9.12 16.77
N THR A 177 3.45 -7.96 16.13
CA THR A 177 3.92 -7.69 14.76
C THR A 177 5.45 -7.78 14.68
N ALA A 178 6.17 -7.14 15.62
CA ALA A 178 7.62 -7.20 15.67
C ALA A 178 8.15 -8.63 15.87
N GLU A 179 7.53 -9.39 16.78
CA GLU A 179 7.82 -10.81 16.96
C GLU A 179 7.59 -11.61 15.68
N ALA A 180 6.43 -11.45 15.05
CA ALA A 180 6.10 -12.18 13.84
C ALA A 180 7.12 -11.89 12.74
N VAL A 181 7.43 -10.62 12.47
CA VAL A 181 8.41 -10.21 11.46
C VAL A 181 9.79 -10.81 11.74
N SER A 182 10.24 -10.83 12.99
CA SER A 182 11.53 -11.44 13.35
C SER A 182 11.58 -12.96 13.13
N GLU A 183 10.44 -13.65 13.22
CA GLU A 183 10.34 -15.10 13.05
C GLU A 183 10.12 -15.54 11.58
N MET A 184 9.61 -14.63 10.73
CA MET A 184 9.21 -14.93 9.36
C MET A 184 10.40 -15.16 8.40
N GLY A 185 11.58 -14.59 8.72
CA GLY A 185 12.76 -14.70 7.88
C GLY A 185 12.53 -14.14 6.47
N VAL A 186 11.87 -12.98 6.38
CA VAL A 186 11.68 -12.20 5.16
C VAL A 186 12.69 -11.05 5.15
N ASP A 187 13.10 -10.61 3.96
CA ASP A 187 14.05 -9.48 3.83
C ASP A 187 13.32 -8.13 3.73
N TYR A 188 12.06 -8.19 3.31
CA TYR A 188 11.20 -7.04 3.06
C TYR A 188 9.81 -7.31 3.62
N ILE A 189 9.25 -6.33 4.34
CA ILE A 189 7.90 -6.42 4.88
C ILE A 189 7.13 -5.14 4.54
N VAL A 190 5.89 -5.31 4.10
CA VAL A 190 4.93 -4.21 3.93
C VAL A 190 3.98 -4.23 5.12
N LEU A 191 3.83 -3.09 5.77
CA LEU A 191 2.76 -2.84 6.72
C LEU A 191 1.68 -2.04 6.01
N THR A 192 0.48 -2.60 5.94
CA THR A 192 -0.71 -1.86 5.54
C THR A 192 -1.66 -1.75 6.72
N MET A 193 -2.73 -0.97 6.58
CA MET A 193 -3.70 -0.74 7.64
C MET A 193 -5.10 -0.64 7.05
N VAL A 194 -6.09 -1.00 7.86
CA VAL A 194 -7.48 -0.59 7.61
C VAL A 194 -7.69 0.86 8.06
N ASP A 195 -8.65 1.56 7.46
CA ASP A 195 -9.03 2.89 7.95
C ASP A 195 -9.76 2.77 9.28
N ARG A 196 -9.30 3.51 10.27
CA ARG A 196 -9.81 3.56 11.65
C ARG A 196 -10.33 4.95 11.99
N ASP A 197 -11.36 5.38 11.27
CA ASP A 197 -12.03 6.67 11.46
C ASP A 197 -12.70 6.82 12.85
N ASP A 198 -12.81 5.73 13.61
CA ASP A 198 -13.25 5.70 15.00
C ASP A 198 -12.16 6.14 16.00
N LEU A 199 -10.88 6.14 15.59
CA LEU A 199 -9.75 6.59 16.40
C LEU A 199 -9.46 8.07 16.13
N ALA A 200 -9.12 8.82 17.19
CA ALA A 200 -8.84 10.26 17.10
C ALA A 200 -7.66 10.59 16.19
N ASP A 201 -6.67 9.70 16.10
CA ASP A 201 -5.46 9.87 15.27
C ASP A 201 -5.47 8.98 14.01
N GLY A 202 -6.62 8.35 13.70
CA GLY A 202 -6.76 7.42 12.59
C GLY A 202 -5.85 6.18 12.66
N GLY A 203 -5.18 5.93 13.80
CA GLY A 203 -4.19 4.85 13.96
C GLY A 203 -2.74 5.23 13.63
N ALA A 204 -2.43 6.49 13.31
CA ALA A 204 -1.09 6.93 12.91
C ALA A 204 0.00 6.59 13.95
N HIS A 205 -0.26 6.81 15.24
CA HIS A 205 0.71 6.48 16.30
C HIS A 205 0.86 4.97 16.46
N HIS A 206 -0.20 4.20 16.20
CA HIS A 206 -0.16 2.75 16.25
C HIS A 206 0.78 2.20 15.17
N VAL A 207 0.63 2.68 13.93
CA VAL A 207 1.52 2.32 12.81
C VAL A 207 2.97 2.67 13.13
N LYS A 208 3.23 3.90 13.62
CA LYS A 208 4.58 4.31 14.04
C LYS A 208 5.17 3.39 15.11
N LYS A 209 4.35 2.96 16.08
CA LYS A 209 4.78 2.04 17.13
C LYS A 209 5.13 0.67 16.56
N CYS A 210 4.32 0.10 15.66
CA CYS A 210 4.64 -1.14 14.97
C CYS A 210 5.99 -1.06 14.22
N ILE A 211 6.21 0.02 13.47
CA ILE A 211 7.46 0.24 12.72
C ILE A 211 8.65 0.32 13.67
N THR A 212 8.51 1.06 14.77
CA THR A 212 9.58 1.24 15.76
C THR A 212 9.92 -0.07 16.46
N ASP A 213 8.92 -0.84 16.90
CA ASP A 213 9.11 -2.13 17.57
C ASP A 213 9.74 -3.16 16.62
N ILE A 214 9.33 -3.18 15.34
CA ILE A 214 9.95 -4.02 14.32
C ILE A 214 11.42 -3.64 14.12
N LYS A 215 11.75 -2.36 13.97
CA LYS A 215 13.15 -1.93 13.78
C LYS A 215 14.02 -2.18 15.00
N ALA A 216 13.46 -2.06 16.22
CA ALA A 216 14.17 -2.39 17.44
C ALA A 216 14.56 -3.88 17.48
N LYS A 217 13.68 -4.77 17.01
CA LYS A 217 13.92 -6.22 17.01
C LYS A 217 14.68 -6.72 15.78
N SER A 218 14.49 -6.09 14.63
CA SER A 218 15.08 -6.44 13.34
C SER A 218 15.61 -5.18 12.64
N PRO A 219 16.78 -4.64 13.07
CA PRO A 219 17.30 -3.36 12.56
C PRO A 219 17.53 -3.34 11.04
N HIS A 220 17.85 -4.49 10.45
CA HIS A 220 18.14 -4.65 9.02
C HIS A 220 16.90 -4.82 8.14
N MET A 221 15.71 -5.03 8.71
CA MET A 221 14.48 -5.29 7.96
C MET A 221 14.11 -4.12 7.06
N LEU A 222 13.87 -4.34 5.76
CA LEU A 222 13.33 -3.29 4.89
C LEU A 222 11.82 -3.16 5.10
N LEU A 223 11.38 -1.95 5.41
CA LEU A 223 10.01 -1.66 5.82
C LEU A 223 9.31 -0.68 4.87
N GLU A 224 8.20 -1.10 4.31
CA GLU A 224 7.25 -0.22 3.63
C GLU A 224 6.00 -0.01 4.48
N ALA A 225 5.50 1.22 4.54
CA ALA A 225 4.22 1.54 5.15
C ALA A 225 3.25 2.02 4.07
N LEU A 226 2.27 1.18 3.71
CA LEU A 226 1.15 1.52 2.83
C LEU A 226 -0.04 1.93 3.70
N VAL A 227 -0.17 3.24 3.96
CA VAL A 227 -1.10 3.78 4.96
C VAL A 227 -2.31 4.48 4.34
N GLY A 228 -3.36 4.62 5.16
CA GLY A 228 -4.54 5.41 4.83
C GLY A 228 -4.23 6.91 4.65
N ASP A 229 -5.24 7.69 4.27
CA ASP A 229 -5.06 9.11 3.96
C ASP A 229 -5.01 10.03 5.20
N PHE A 230 -5.36 9.50 6.39
CA PHE A 230 -5.57 10.27 7.62
C PHE A 230 -6.45 11.52 7.42
N ARG A 231 -7.39 11.46 6.46
CA ARG A 231 -8.26 12.56 6.01
C ARG A 231 -7.49 13.81 5.60
N GLY A 232 -6.24 13.65 5.17
CA GLY A 232 -5.34 14.74 4.79
C GLY A 232 -4.72 15.51 5.95
N ASP A 233 -4.82 15.01 7.19
CA ASP A 233 -4.15 15.62 8.33
C ASP A 233 -2.63 15.42 8.23
N LYS A 234 -1.94 16.52 7.90
CA LYS A 234 -0.48 16.54 7.73
C LYS A 234 0.27 16.13 8.99
N SER A 235 -0.26 16.43 10.18
CA SER A 235 0.40 16.09 11.44
C SER A 235 0.42 14.57 11.65
N LEU A 236 -0.66 13.87 11.30
CA LEU A 236 -0.75 12.42 11.38
C LEU A 236 0.08 11.73 10.31
N ILE A 237 0.12 12.29 9.09
CA ILE A 237 1.01 11.84 8.02
C ILE A 237 2.47 11.95 8.48
N GLU A 238 2.86 13.07 9.07
CA GLU A 238 4.22 13.31 9.58
C GLU A 238 4.60 12.31 10.68
N VAL A 239 3.68 11.96 11.59
CA VAL A 239 3.91 10.95 12.63
C VAL A 239 4.43 9.64 12.02
N VAL A 240 3.79 9.13 10.96
CA VAL A 240 4.21 7.90 10.29
C VAL A 240 5.45 8.13 9.42
N ALA A 241 5.48 9.21 8.64
CA ALA A 241 6.60 9.52 7.74
C ALA A 241 7.93 9.73 8.49
N SER A 242 7.88 10.22 9.74
CA SER A 242 9.06 10.39 10.59
C SER A 242 9.52 9.09 11.27
N SER A 243 8.82 7.97 11.07
CA SER A 243 9.23 6.67 11.63
C SER A 243 10.40 6.09 10.83
N PRO A 244 11.15 5.10 11.36
CA PRO A 244 12.31 4.52 10.67
C PRO A 244 11.92 3.57 9.51
N LEU A 245 10.93 3.92 8.69
CA LEU A 245 10.54 3.19 7.48
C LEU A 245 11.50 3.46 6.32
N ASN A 246 11.50 2.55 5.34
CA ASN A 246 12.28 2.69 4.11
C ASN A 246 11.44 3.26 2.96
N VAL A 247 10.17 2.89 2.88
CA VAL A 247 9.24 3.37 1.84
C VAL A 247 7.92 3.79 2.49
N TYR A 248 7.46 4.99 2.14
CA TYR A 248 6.12 5.47 2.50
C TYR A 248 5.27 5.40 1.25
N ALA A 249 4.16 4.68 1.32
CA ALA A 249 3.25 4.47 0.20
C ALA A 249 1.83 4.90 0.57
N HIS A 250 1.15 5.48 -0.41
CA HIS A 250 -0.28 5.75 -0.38
C HIS A 250 -0.81 5.60 -1.80
N ASN A 251 -1.77 4.70 -1.99
CA ASN A 251 -2.35 4.51 -3.30
C ASN A 251 -3.44 5.55 -3.52
N ILE A 252 -3.47 6.18 -4.70
CA ILE A 252 -4.60 7.00 -5.16
C ILE A 252 -5.72 6.11 -5.76
N GLU A 253 -5.33 4.92 -6.23
CA GLU A 253 -6.16 3.83 -6.78
C GLU A 253 -6.82 4.11 -8.12
N CYS A 254 -7.46 5.26 -8.28
CA CYS A 254 -8.26 5.57 -9.45
C CYS A 254 -8.05 7.01 -9.91
N VAL A 255 -8.44 7.28 -11.16
CA VAL A 255 -8.47 8.64 -11.70
C VAL A 255 -9.57 9.48 -11.04
N GLU A 256 -9.33 10.79 -10.94
CA GLU A 256 -10.19 11.76 -10.23
C GLU A 256 -11.68 11.62 -10.57
N ARG A 257 -12.02 11.44 -11.85
CA ARG A 257 -13.40 11.35 -12.33
C ARG A 257 -14.19 10.20 -11.69
N VAL A 258 -13.54 9.09 -11.30
CA VAL A 258 -14.25 7.90 -10.79
C VAL A 258 -14.07 7.70 -9.28
N THR A 259 -13.08 8.34 -8.65
CA THR A 259 -12.79 8.24 -7.22
C THR A 259 -14.04 8.40 -6.34
N PRO A 260 -14.91 9.42 -6.51
CA PRO A 260 -16.10 9.60 -5.67
C PRO A 260 -17.13 8.47 -5.72
N ASN A 261 -17.05 7.59 -6.74
CA ASN A 261 -17.97 6.48 -6.93
C ASN A 261 -17.39 5.13 -6.49
N VAL A 262 -16.09 5.07 -6.22
CA VAL A 262 -15.33 3.80 -6.13
C VAL A 262 -14.58 3.69 -4.81
N ARG A 263 -14.13 4.81 -4.24
CA ARG A 263 -13.35 4.87 -3.00
C ARG A 263 -14.13 5.61 -1.91
N ASP A 264 -13.94 5.13 -0.68
CA ASP A 264 -14.54 5.57 0.60
C ASP A 264 -16.04 5.28 0.77
#